data_AF-A0A8H3L655-F1
#
_entry.id   AF-A0A8H3L655-F1
#
_cell.length_a   1.000
_cell.length_b   1.000
_cell.length_c   1.000
_cell.angle_alpha   90.00
_cell.angle_beta   90.00
_cell.angle_gamma   90.00
#
_symmetry.space_group_name_H-M   'P 1'
#
loop_
_entity.id
_entity.type
_entity.pdbx_description
1 polymer ?
#
loop_
_entity_poly.entity_id
_entity_poly.type
_entity_poly.pdbx_seq_one_letter_code
_entity_poly.pdbx_strand_id
1 'polypeptide(L)'
;MNYDKVCEPPHIDQYKEIADKVRSKYISHKDVLPQMLLKENIEQEVREKRIIIPNISSTVKDVWENHCTNDQRKGFESLSKKVNGYNRNIANVNGDSRDRMVRIDNHQETHHTFGAAIFGGTNFHKKDNFEIYILTPFPPFP
;
A
#
# COMPACT_ATOMS: atom_id res chain seq x y z
N MET A 1 -1.87 -30.03 0.07
CA MET A 1 -1.92 -28.65 0.63
C MET A 1 -2.84 -28.67 1.84
N ASN A 2 -2.54 -27.97 2.93
CA ASN A 2 -3.47 -27.88 4.07
C ASN A 2 -4.47 -26.75 3.81
N TYR A 3 -5.69 -27.10 3.40
CA TYR A 3 -6.71 -26.13 3.03
C TYR A 3 -7.27 -25.35 4.23
N ASP A 4 -7.35 -25.97 5.41
CA ASP A 4 -7.85 -25.30 6.62
C ASP A 4 -6.93 -24.14 7.01
N LYS A 5 -5.61 -24.37 6.99
CA LYS A 5 -4.60 -23.33 7.24
C LYS A 5 -4.60 -22.25 6.16
N VAL A 6 -4.69 -22.65 4.90
CA VAL A 6 -4.62 -21.71 3.77
C VAL A 6 -5.85 -20.80 3.69
N CYS A 7 -7.03 -21.35 3.97
CA CYS A 7 -8.29 -20.60 4.01
C CYS A 7 -8.48 -19.83 5.32
N GLU A 8 -7.53 -19.87 6.25
CA GLU A 8 -7.56 -19.02 7.43
C GLU A 8 -7.02 -17.63 7.06
N PRO A 9 -7.86 -16.58 7.08
CA PRO A 9 -7.39 -15.24 6.79
C PRO A 9 -6.41 -14.78 7.88
N PRO A 10 -5.38 -13.99 7.51
CA PRO A 10 -4.53 -13.34 8.49
C PRO A 10 -5.36 -12.55 9.52
N HIS A 11 -4.83 -12.39 10.73
CA HIS A 11 -5.57 -11.67 11.78
C HIS A 11 -5.87 -10.24 11.33
N ILE A 12 -7.08 -9.77 11.64
CA ILE A 12 -7.59 -8.49 11.13
C ILE A 12 -6.71 -7.29 11.52
N ASP A 13 -5.96 -7.39 12.61
CA ASP A 13 -5.05 -6.34 13.11
C ASP A 13 -3.75 -6.21 12.31
N GLN A 14 -3.41 -7.22 11.50
CA GLN A 14 -2.24 -7.21 10.61
C GLN A 14 -2.47 -6.36 9.35
N TYR A 15 -3.63 -5.73 9.20
CA TYR A 15 -4.00 -4.96 8.00
C TYR A 15 -3.00 -3.86 7.67
N LYS A 16 -2.36 -3.21 8.66
CA LYS A 16 -1.36 -2.15 8.42
C LYS A 16 -0.09 -2.71 7.78
N GLU A 17 0.44 -3.80 8.34
CA GLU A 17 1.64 -4.46 7.82
C GLU A 17 1.41 -4.97 6.39
N ILE A 18 0.24 -5.57 6.15
CA ILE A 18 -0.15 -6.03 4.81
C ILE A 18 -0.27 -4.85 3.85
N ALA A 19 -0.86 -3.75 4.29
CA ALA A 19 -1.00 -2.55 3.48
C ALA A 19 0.35 -1.95 3.10
N ASP A 20 1.29 -1.87 4.05
CA ASP A 20 2.65 -1.36 3.84
C ASP A 20 3.44 -2.26 2.89
N LYS A 21 3.33 -3.58 3.04
CA LYS A 21 3.92 -4.57 2.14
C LYS A 21 3.35 -4.49 0.72
N VAL A 22 2.07 -4.19 0.57
CA VAL A 22 1.46 -3.98 -0.77
C VAL A 22 1.99 -2.69 -1.38
N ARG A 23 2.04 -1.59 -0.62
CA ARG A 23 2.57 -0.31 -1.12
C ARG A 23 4.04 -0.40 -1.52
N SER A 24 4.87 -1.16 -0.80
CA SER A 24 6.28 -1.31 -1.18
C SER A 24 6.49 -2.08 -2.49
N LYS A 25 5.51 -2.89 -2.91
CA LYS A 25 5.57 -3.65 -4.18
C LYS A 25 5.05 -2.86 -5.38
N TYR A 26 4.27 -1.81 -5.18
CA TYR A 26 3.58 -1.09 -6.27
C TYR A 26 3.82 0.40 -6.20
N ILE A 27 4.23 0.99 -7.33
CA ILE A 27 4.48 2.44 -7.45
C ILE A 27 3.16 3.23 -7.34
N SER A 28 2.05 2.65 -7.81
CA SER A 28 0.72 3.24 -7.73
C SER A 28 -0.19 2.50 -6.76
N HIS A 29 -1.21 3.21 -6.27
CA HIS A 29 -2.25 2.60 -5.43
C HIS A 29 -2.90 1.42 -6.15
N LYS A 30 -2.88 0.26 -5.51
CA LYS A 30 -3.50 -0.96 -6.01
C LYS A 30 -4.44 -1.53 -4.96
N ASP A 31 -5.69 -1.72 -5.35
CA ASP A 31 -6.67 -2.39 -4.51
C ASP A 31 -6.25 -3.84 -4.27
N VAL A 32 -6.28 -4.23 -3.00
CA VAL A 32 -6.07 -5.60 -2.56
C VAL A 32 -7.39 -6.34 -2.66
N LEU A 33 -7.41 -7.40 -3.46
CA LEU A 33 -8.55 -8.31 -3.57
C LEU A 33 -8.43 -9.43 -2.53
N PRO A 34 -9.54 -9.99 -2.03
CA PRO A 34 -9.53 -11.12 -1.09
C PRO A 34 -8.70 -12.31 -1.62
N GLN A 35 -8.81 -12.61 -2.93
CA GLN A 35 -8.05 -13.70 -3.53
C GLN A 35 -6.54 -13.43 -3.59
N MET A 36 -6.10 -12.17 -3.54
CA MET A 36 -4.66 -11.84 -3.45
C MET A 36 -4.10 -12.21 -2.08
N LEU A 37 -4.89 -12.04 -1.02
CA LEU A 37 -4.52 -12.46 0.33
C LEU A 37 -4.48 -14.00 0.44
N LEU A 38 -5.49 -14.68 -0.10
CA LEU A 38 -5.51 -16.14 -0.20
C LEU A 38 -4.31 -16.66 -1.01
N LYS A 39 -3.95 -15.98 -2.10
CA LYS A 39 -2.77 -16.31 -2.90
C LYS A 39 -1.49 -16.24 -2.06
N GLU A 40 -1.30 -15.22 -1.23
CA GLU A 40 -0.12 -15.14 -0.36
C GLU A 40 -0.07 -16.32 0.63
N ASN A 41 -1.21 -16.73 1.21
CA ASN A 41 -1.29 -17.91 2.08
C ASN A 41 -0.92 -19.21 1.34
N ILE A 42 -1.44 -19.41 0.12
CA ILE A 42 -1.09 -20.57 -0.72
C ILE A 42 0.40 -20.57 -1.02
N GLU A 43 0.96 -19.44 -1.47
CA GLU A 43 2.38 -19.35 -1.80
C GLU A 43 3.27 -19.62 -0.58
N GLN A 44 2.87 -19.18 0.61
CA GLN A 44 3.58 -19.48 1.85
C GLN A 44 3.58 -20.98 2.14
N GLU A 45 2.42 -21.63 2.13
CA GLU A 45 2.28 -23.07 2.39
C GLU A 45 3.06 -23.91 1.36
N VAL A 46 3.01 -23.51 0.09
CA VAL A 46 3.72 -24.15 -1.01
C VAL A 46 5.23 -24.05 -0.83
N ARG A 47 5.74 -22.88 -0.44
CA ARG A 47 7.16 -22.67 -0.12
C ARG A 47 7.58 -23.50 1.09
N GLU A 48 6.81 -23.46 2.18
CA GLU A 48 7.10 -24.21 3.41
C GLU A 48 7.15 -25.72 3.17
N LYS A 49 6.23 -26.25 2.35
CA LYS A 49 6.12 -27.69 2.07
C LYS A 49 6.79 -28.15 0.79
N ARG A 50 7.47 -27.25 0.06
CA ARG A 50 8.11 -27.51 -1.24
C ARG A 50 7.16 -28.20 -2.25
N ILE A 51 5.90 -27.79 -2.23
CA ILE A 51 4.88 -28.28 -3.17
C ILE A 51 5.13 -27.61 -4.53
N ILE A 52 4.93 -28.32 -5.64
CA ILE A 52 4.95 -27.73 -6.97
C ILE A 52 3.51 -27.48 -7.40
N ILE A 53 3.16 -26.21 -7.59
CA ILE A 53 1.86 -25.81 -8.15
C ILE A 53 2.09 -25.30 -9.57
N PRO A 54 1.60 -26.00 -10.61
CA PRO A 54 1.84 -25.61 -12.01
C PRO A 54 1.11 -24.32 -12.39
N ASN A 55 -0.04 -24.02 -11.78
CA ASN A 55 -0.77 -22.79 -12.02
C ASN A 55 -1.39 -22.25 -10.72
N ILE A 56 -0.71 -21.28 -10.11
CA ILE A 56 -1.15 -20.66 -8.87
C ILE A 56 -2.52 -19.98 -9.00
N SER A 57 -2.83 -19.39 -10.16
CA SER A 57 -4.07 -18.64 -10.37
C SER A 57 -5.28 -19.56 -10.37
N SER A 58 -5.20 -20.69 -11.09
CA SER A 58 -6.26 -21.69 -11.08
C SER A 58 -6.43 -22.32 -9.70
N THR A 59 -5.34 -22.57 -8.99
CA THR A 59 -5.41 -23.11 -7.62
C THR A 59 -6.05 -22.12 -6.66
N VAL A 60 -5.72 -20.83 -6.73
CA VAL A 60 -6.38 -19.80 -5.90
C VAL A 60 -7.88 -19.80 -6.15
N LYS A 61 -8.30 -19.86 -7.41
CA LYS A 61 -9.73 -19.90 -7.76
C LYS A 61 -10.41 -21.15 -7.20
N ASP A 62 -9.82 -22.32 -7.41
CA ASP A 62 -10.34 -23.60 -6.91
C ASP A 62 -10.44 -23.61 -5.38
N VAL A 63 -9.39 -23.17 -4.67
CA VAL A 63 -9.40 -23.04 -3.20
C VAL A 63 -10.46 -22.06 -2.73
N TRP A 64 -10.56 -20.91 -3.40
CA TRP A 64 -11.57 -19.91 -3.07
C TRP A 64 -12.97 -20.49 -3.21
N GLU A 65 -13.28 -21.17 -4.31
CA GLU A 65 -14.64 -21.65 -4.67
C GLU A 65 -15.05 -22.94 -3.96
N ASN A 66 -14.11 -23.87 -3.75
CA ASN A 66 -14.43 -25.24 -3.31
C ASN A 66 -13.95 -25.56 -1.89
N HIS A 67 -12.99 -24.82 -1.36
CA HIS A 67 -12.36 -25.15 -0.07
C HIS A 67 -12.61 -24.13 1.03
N CYS A 68 -12.67 -22.84 0.70
CA CYS A 68 -12.94 -21.83 1.72
C CYS A 68 -14.43 -21.74 2.03
N THR A 69 -14.77 -21.79 3.32
CA THR A 69 -16.13 -21.58 3.81
C THR A 69 -16.57 -20.13 3.64
N ASN A 70 -17.88 -19.89 3.74
CA ASN A 70 -18.43 -18.54 3.63
C ASN A 70 -17.85 -17.58 4.69
N ASP A 71 -17.60 -18.05 5.92
CA ASP A 71 -17.07 -17.20 6.98
C ASP A 71 -15.57 -16.90 6.77
N GLN A 72 -14.80 -17.86 6.27
CA GLN A 72 -13.42 -17.63 5.85
C GLN A 72 -13.34 -16.60 4.71
N ARG A 73 -14.18 -16.72 3.69
CA ARG A 73 -14.26 -15.73 2.60
C ARG A 73 -14.60 -14.32 3.12
N LYS A 74 -15.60 -14.22 4.01
CA LYS A 74 -15.94 -12.94 4.67
C LYS A 74 -14.76 -12.37 5.46
N GLY A 75 -13.97 -13.22 6.11
CA GLY A 75 -12.75 -12.80 6.81
C GLY A 75 -11.74 -12.17 5.86
N PHE A 76 -11.45 -12.81 4.72
CA PHE A 76 -10.58 -12.23 3.68
C PHE A 76 -11.14 -10.92 3.10
N GLU A 77 -12.46 -10.85 2.86
CA GLU A 77 -13.13 -9.64 2.38
C GLU A 77 -13.07 -8.48 3.39
N SER A 78 -13.25 -8.78 4.67
CA SER A 78 -13.16 -7.78 5.74
C SER A 78 -11.73 -7.23 5.84
N LEU A 79 -10.73 -8.12 5.79
CA LEU A 79 -9.33 -7.76 5.82
C LEU A 79 -8.93 -6.91 4.60
N SER A 80 -9.33 -7.33 3.38
CA SER A 80 -9.01 -6.58 2.17
C SER A 80 -9.62 -5.18 2.19
N LYS A 81 -10.87 -5.03 2.68
CA LYS A 81 -11.51 -3.72 2.87
C LYS A 81 -10.74 -2.84 3.85
N LYS A 82 -10.28 -3.36 4.99
CA LYS A 82 -9.47 -2.59 5.94
C LYS A 82 -8.13 -2.16 5.34
N VAL A 83 -7.45 -3.06 4.64
CA VAL A 83 -6.19 -2.78 3.95
C VAL A 83 -6.38 -1.64 2.93
N ASN A 84 -7.40 -1.75 2.08
CA ASN A 84 -7.68 -0.73 1.05
C ASN A 84 -8.09 0.60 1.68
N GLY A 85 -8.90 0.58 2.73
CA GLY A 85 -9.28 1.78 3.47
C GLY A 85 -8.07 2.51 4.07
N TYR A 86 -7.12 1.77 4.64
CA TYR A 86 -5.88 2.33 5.16
C TYR A 86 -4.99 2.91 4.05
N ASN A 87 -4.78 2.17 2.96
CA ASN A 87 -4.01 2.63 1.81
C ASN A 87 -4.62 3.89 1.17
N ARG A 88 -5.95 3.97 1.09
CA ARG A 88 -6.65 5.14 0.57
C ARG A 88 -6.49 6.35 1.49
N ASN A 89 -6.57 6.14 2.81
CA ASN A 89 -6.36 7.22 3.76
C ASN A 89 -4.94 7.81 3.63
N ILE A 90 -3.92 6.96 3.55
CA ILE A 90 -2.53 7.41 3.32
C ILE A 90 -2.40 8.15 1.99
N ALA A 91 -2.99 7.63 0.91
CA ALA A 91 -2.95 8.29 -0.39
C ALA A 91 -3.57 9.70 -0.33
N ASN A 92 -4.68 9.86 0.39
CA ASN A 92 -5.33 11.15 0.59
C ASN A 92 -4.46 12.12 1.41
N VAL A 93 -3.84 11.64 2.50
CA VAL A 93 -2.92 12.46 3.33
C VAL A 93 -1.71 12.93 2.51
N ASN A 94 -1.16 12.06 1.66
CA ASN A 94 -0.06 12.42 0.77
C ASN A 94 -0.49 13.45 -0.29
N GLY A 95 -1.73 13.33 -0.80
CA GLY A 95 -2.33 14.32 -1.70
C GLY A 95 -2.45 15.70 -1.04
N ASP A 96 -3.04 15.77 0.16
CA ASP A 96 -3.15 17.03 0.93
C ASP A 96 -1.78 17.64 1.23
N SER A 97 -0.81 16.81 1.62
CA SER A 97 0.56 17.27 1.88
C SER A 97 1.23 17.82 0.61
N ARG A 98 1.03 17.16 -0.54
CA ARG A 98 1.53 17.64 -1.85
C ARG A 98 0.88 18.95 -2.24
N ASP A 99 -0.43 19.08 -2.09
CA ASP A 99 -1.17 20.31 -2.39
C ASP A 99 -0.71 21.47 -1.49
N ARG A 100 -0.44 21.20 -0.21
CA ARG A 100 0.14 22.18 0.72
C ARG A 100 1.56 22.60 0.31
N MET A 101 2.41 21.66 -0.12
CA MET A 101 3.75 22.00 -0.64
C MET A 101 3.67 22.87 -1.89
N VAL A 102 2.80 22.54 -2.85
CA VAL A 102 2.61 23.36 -4.07
C VAL A 102 2.14 24.76 -3.74
N ARG A 103 1.25 24.93 -2.74
CA ARG A 103 0.82 26.27 -2.28
C ARG A 103 1.93 27.08 -1.61
N ILE A 104 2.90 26.43 -0.98
CA ILE A 104 4.07 27.10 -0.40
C ILE A 104 5.10 27.46 -1.49
N ASP A 105 5.25 26.62 -2.52
CA ASP A 105 6.14 26.87 -3.66
C ASP A 105 5.62 27.97 -4.60
N ASN A 106 4.30 28.23 -4.61
CA ASN A 106 3.75 29.38 -5.30
C ASN A 106 4.18 30.70 -4.62
N HIS A 107 4.66 31.65 -5.42
CA HIS A 107 5.04 32.99 -4.98
C HIS A 107 3.89 33.63 -4.20
N GLN A 108 4.09 33.90 -2.91
CA GLN A 108 3.11 34.59 -2.08
C GLN A 108 3.19 36.09 -2.40
N GLU A 109 2.19 36.62 -3.09
CA GLU A 109 2.06 38.06 -3.33
C GLU A 109 1.81 38.79 -1.99
N THR A 110 2.87 39.34 -1.40
CA THR A 110 2.73 40.20 -0.22
C THR A 110 2.58 41.65 -0.66
N HIS A 111 1.45 42.30 -0.34
CA HIS A 111 1.21 43.73 -0.60
C HIS A 111 2.08 44.70 0.24
N HIS A 112 3.11 44.20 0.93
CA HIS A 112 3.97 44.99 1.82
C HIS A 112 5.44 44.85 1.45
N THR A 113 6.09 45.99 1.22
CA THR A 113 7.50 46.14 0.85
C THR A 113 8.50 45.59 1.87
N PHE A 114 8.07 45.36 3.11
CA PHE A 114 8.92 44.88 4.21
C PHE A 114 9.06 43.34 4.27
N GLY A 115 8.26 42.59 3.49
CA GLY A 115 8.21 41.12 3.56
C GLY A 115 8.59 40.37 2.28
N ALA A 116 8.59 41.05 1.13
CA ALA A 116 8.76 40.41 -0.18
C ALA A 116 10.08 39.65 -0.35
N ALA A 117 11.17 40.13 0.27
CA ALA A 117 12.48 39.48 0.20
C ALA A 117 12.67 38.32 1.20
N ILE A 118 11.89 38.28 2.28
CA ILE A 118 12.03 37.29 3.37
C ILE A 118 11.03 36.14 3.23
N PHE A 119 9.82 36.43 2.74
CA PHE A 119 8.72 35.47 2.62
C PHE A 119 8.33 35.14 1.17
N GLY A 120 9.10 35.63 0.18
CA GLY A 120 8.79 35.52 -1.26
C GLY A 120 8.82 34.11 -1.86
N GLY A 121 8.90 33.06 -1.04
CA GLY A 121 8.99 31.67 -1.47
C GLY A 121 10.39 31.31 -1.98
N THR A 122 10.93 30.20 -1.48
CA THR A 122 12.11 29.59 -2.07
C THR A 122 11.68 28.91 -3.35
N ASN A 123 12.20 29.33 -4.51
CA ASN A 123 11.96 28.64 -5.78
C ASN A 123 12.58 27.22 -5.70
N PHE A 124 11.74 26.19 -5.52
CA PHE A 124 12.21 24.79 -5.56
C PHE A 124 12.46 24.31 -7.00
N HIS A 125 12.24 25.16 -8.01
CA HIS A 125 12.45 24.87 -9.43
C HIS A 125 13.91 24.82 -9.91
N LYS A 126 14.92 24.90 -9.03
CA LYS A 126 16.23 24.37 -9.41
C LYS A 126 16.10 22.86 -9.52
N LYS A 127 16.08 22.38 -10.77
CA LYS A 127 16.15 20.97 -11.18
C LYS A 127 17.26 20.24 -10.42
N ASP A 128 16.94 19.75 -9.23
CA ASP A 128 17.67 18.72 -8.53
C ASP A 128 16.64 17.81 -7.88
N ASN A 129 16.14 16.85 -8.66
CA ASN A 129 15.69 15.53 -8.25
C ASN A 129 15.01 15.38 -6.88
N PHE A 130 14.06 16.25 -6.51
CA PHE A 130 13.23 16.05 -5.32
C PHE A 130 12.40 14.76 -5.37
N GLU A 131 12.12 14.23 -6.58
CA GLU A 131 11.46 12.93 -6.74
C GLU A 131 12.28 11.77 -6.14
N ILE A 132 13.60 11.88 -6.06
CA ILE A 132 14.46 10.84 -5.46
C ILE A 132 14.28 10.77 -3.94
N TYR A 133 14.02 11.91 -3.28
CA TYR A 133 13.90 11.98 -1.83
C TYR A 133 12.50 11.64 -1.30
N ILE A 134 11.47 11.70 -2.15
CA ILE A 134 10.09 11.40 -1.75
C ILE A 134 9.74 9.91 -1.96
N LEU A 135 10.50 9.20 -2.82
CA LEU A 135 10.27 7.80 -3.20
C LEU A 135 11.30 6.81 -2.66
N THR A 136 12.34 7.26 -1.95
CA THR A 136 13.30 6.35 -1.32
C THR A 136 12.78 5.93 0.06
N PRO A 137 12.63 4.63 0.34
CA PRO A 137 12.43 4.19 1.72
C PRO A 137 13.65 4.62 2.53
N PHE A 138 13.41 5.27 3.68
CA PHE A 138 14.47 5.66 4.61
C PHE A 138 15.41 4.47 4.83
N PRO A 139 16.74 4.63 4.65
CA PRO A 139 17.65 3.58 5.08
C PRO A 139 17.49 3.39 6.59
N PRO A 140 17.56 2.15 7.10
CA PRO A 140 17.58 1.92 8.53
C PRO A 140 18.80 2.67 9.12
N PHE A 141 18.55 3.50 10.13
CA PHE A 141 19.62 4.22 10.82
C PHE A 141 20.59 3.23 11.49
N PRO A 142 21.89 3.60 11.61
CA PRO A 142 22.93 2.78 12.21
C PRO A 142 22.74 2.55 13.71
#